data_AF-A0A2T5BMJ3-F1
#
_entry.id   AF-A0A2T5BMJ3-F1
#
_cell.length_a   1.000
_cell.length_b   1.000
_cell.length_c   1.000
_cell.angle_alpha   90.00
_cell.angle_beta   90.00
_cell.angle_gamma   90.00
#
_symmetry.space_group_name_H-M   'P 1'
#
loop_
_entity.id
_entity.type
_entity.pdbx_description
1 polymer ?
#
loop_
_entity_poly.entity_id
_entity_poly.type
_entity_poly.pdbx_seq_one_letter_code
_entity_poly.pdbx_strand_id
1 'polypeptide(L)'
;MSTRPQRRTRRPGVVVLAGWLFADLLLVLALVSMADRPDPLADPPKPSPAPSTSAPTKPHPSPTGPQGVSRSPIKFKVHGTDKGSLQRQLRSATAKWKGRTAALVLTFGGGQGGTVYAHRVNGQLSKARPDMFGKRMATDDFLDLSASANTAVVRVYFYTQPAQ
;
A
#
# COMPACT_ATOMS: atom_id res chain seq x y z
N MET A 1 -41.27 2.05 -65.81
CA MET A 1 -40.63 1.47 -64.61
C MET A 1 -40.59 2.52 -63.50
N SER A 2 -41.20 2.27 -62.34
CA SER A 2 -41.14 3.18 -61.19
C SER A 2 -40.57 2.45 -59.97
N THR A 3 -39.38 2.84 -59.53
CA THR A 3 -38.75 2.36 -58.29
C THR A 3 -39.04 3.33 -57.16
N ARG A 4 -39.77 2.89 -56.12
CA ARG A 4 -39.95 3.65 -54.88
C ARG A 4 -38.72 3.49 -53.97
N PRO A 5 -38.26 4.54 -53.28
CA PRO A 5 -37.16 4.42 -52.34
C PRO A 5 -37.65 3.80 -51.03
N GLN A 6 -37.04 2.69 -50.64
CA GLN A 6 -37.29 2.00 -49.38
C GLN A 6 -36.57 2.73 -48.25
N ARG A 7 -37.31 3.50 -47.44
CA ARG A 7 -36.77 4.22 -46.27
C ARG A 7 -36.46 3.21 -45.16
N ARG A 8 -35.18 2.89 -44.96
CA ARG A 8 -34.70 2.09 -43.81
C ARG A 8 -34.89 2.87 -42.52
N THR A 9 -35.88 2.50 -41.72
CA THR A 9 -36.02 2.91 -40.32
C THR A 9 -34.98 2.17 -39.48
N ARG A 10 -33.88 2.83 -39.14
CA ARG A 10 -32.96 2.37 -38.08
C ARG A 10 -33.72 2.41 -36.75
N ARG A 11 -33.90 1.26 -36.11
CA ARG A 11 -34.52 1.14 -34.79
C ARG A 11 -33.53 1.61 -33.70
N PRO A 12 -33.81 2.69 -32.95
CA PRO A 12 -32.94 3.15 -31.85
C PRO A 12 -33.18 2.38 -30.52
N GLY A 13 -33.88 1.24 -30.54
CA GLY A 13 -34.45 0.64 -29.34
C GLY A 13 -33.45 0.03 -28.34
N VAL A 14 -32.32 -0.52 -28.80
CA VAL A 14 -31.43 -1.28 -27.90
C VAL A 14 -30.42 -0.38 -27.17
N VAL A 15 -29.90 0.66 -27.85
CA VAL A 15 -28.93 1.59 -27.25
C VAL A 15 -29.61 2.52 -26.23
N VAL A 16 -30.86 2.91 -26.47
CA VAL A 16 -31.63 3.74 -25.53
C VAL A 16 -32.04 2.95 -24.28
N LEU A 17 -32.34 1.66 -24.39
CA LEU A 17 -32.64 0.79 -23.23
C LEU A 17 -31.41 0.60 -22.32
N ALA A 18 -30.22 0.40 -22.90
CA ALA A 18 -28.98 0.21 -22.13
C ALA A 18 -28.55 1.49 -21.38
N GLY A 19 -28.77 2.66 -21.98
CA GLY A 19 -28.46 3.95 -21.33
C GLY A 19 -29.36 4.27 -20.14
N TRP A 20 -30.64 3.88 -20.20
CA TRP A 20 -31.60 4.12 -19.11
C TRP A 20 -31.31 3.24 -17.88
N LEU A 21 -31.00 1.96 -18.09
CA LEU A 21 -30.62 1.05 -16.98
C LEU A 21 -29.32 1.48 -16.30
N PHE A 22 -28.33 1.93 -17.09
CA PHE A 22 -27.07 2.42 -16.53
C PHE A 22 -27.27 3.66 -15.64
N ALA A 23 -28.17 4.57 -16.03
CA ALA A 23 -28.51 5.73 -15.23
C ALA A 23 -29.18 5.35 -13.89
N ASP A 24 -30.05 4.34 -13.89
CA ASP A 24 -30.70 3.84 -12.68
C ASP A 24 -29.68 3.20 -11.72
N LEU A 25 -28.77 2.38 -12.25
CA LEU A 25 -27.68 1.79 -11.46
C LEU A 25 -26.76 2.87 -10.86
N LEU A 26 -26.43 3.92 -11.62
CA LEU A 26 -25.66 5.06 -11.12
C LEU A 26 -26.43 5.87 -10.07
N LEU A 27 -27.74 6.05 -10.24
CA LEU A 27 -28.59 6.77 -9.31
C LEU A 27 -28.69 6.04 -7.96
N VAL A 28 -28.90 4.73 -7.99
CA VAL A 28 -28.93 3.89 -6.77
C VAL A 28 -27.58 3.96 -6.04
N LEU A 29 -26.46 3.83 -6.77
CA LEU A 29 -25.12 3.92 -6.19
C LEU A 29 -24.86 5.29 -5.54
N ALA A 30 -25.27 6.37 -6.20
CA ALA A 30 -25.15 7.73 -5.67
C ALA A 30 -25.94 7.89 -4.35
N LEU A 31 -27.17 7.37 -4.29
CA LEU A 31 -28.04 7.47 -3.12
C LEU A 31 -27.45 6.72 -1.92
N VAL A 32 -26.95 5.50 -2.13
CA VAL A 32 -26.30 4.69 -1.08
C VAL A 32 -25.06 5.38 -0.54
N SER A 33 -24.23 5.98 -1.40
CA SER A 33 -23.01 6.69 -0.96
C SER A 33 -23.28 7.94 -0.12
N MET A 34 -24.42 8.62 -0.33
CA MET A 34 -24.80 9.81 0.45
C MET A 34 -25.40 9.47 1.82
N ALA A 35 -25.98 8.27 1.97
CA ALA A 35 -26.62 7.84 3.22
C ALA A 35 -25.62 7.51 4.34
N ASP A 36 -24.35 7.26 4.02
CA ASP A 36 -23.32 6.85 4.98
C ASP A 36 -22.60 8.03 5.66
N ARG A 37 -23.24 9.21 5.74
CA ARG A 37 -22.67 10.36 6.45
C ARG A 37 -23.01 10.27 7.95
N PRO A 38 -22.04 9.99 8.85
CA PRO A 38 -22.28 10.08 10.28
C PRO A 38 -22.57 11.54 10.68
N ASP A 39 -23.48 11.70 11.63
CA ASP A 39 -23.89 12.98 12.19
C ASP A 39 -22.66 13.77 12.69
N PRO A 40 -22.36 14.95 12.12
CA PRO A 40 -21.21 15.77 12.53
C PRO A 40 -21.39 16.42 13.91
N LEU A 41 -22.55 16.25 14.57
CA LEU A 41 -22.87 16.82 15.88
C LEU A 41 -22.73 15.84 17.05
N ALA A 42 -22.19 14.64 16.83
CA ALA A 42 -21.88 13.72 17.93
C ALA A 42 -20.73 14.27 18.78
N ASP A 43 -21.08 14.90 19.91
CA ASP A 43 -20.13 15.45 20.88
C ASP A 43 -19.22 14.37 21.47
N PRO A 44 -17.89 14.53 21.44
CA PRO A 44 -16.98 13.63 22.12
C PRO A 44 -17.08 13.82 23.65
N PRO A 45 -17.00 12.74 24.46
CA PRO A 45 -17.01 12.86 25.91
C PRO A 45 -15.79 13.66 26.41
N LYS A 46 -16.06 14.70 27.20
CA LYS A 46 -15.07 15.63 27.74
C LYS A 46 -14.27 14.99 28.89
N PRO A 47 -12.92 15.00 28.86
CA PRO A 47 -12.13 14.52 30.00
C PRO A 47 -12.19 15.49 31.19
N SER A 48 -12.44 14.96 32.38
CA SER A 48 -12.38 15.70 33.66
C SER A 48 -10.92 15.89 34.10
N PRO A 49 -10.53 17.05 34.68
CA PRO A 49 -9.17 17.23 35.21
C PRO A 49 -8.96 16.46 36.52
N ALA A 50 -7.89 15.67 36.60
CA ALA A 50 -7.43 15.07 37.85
C ALA A 50 -6.38 15.98 38.54
N PRO A 51 -6.36 16.05 39.88
CA PRO A 51 -5.48 16.95 40.63
C PRO A 51 -4.00 16.51 40.60
N SER A 52 -3.13 17.49 40.36
CA SER A 52 -1.68 17.38 40.39
C SER A 52 -1.17 17.04 41.80
N THR A 53 -0.50 15.91 41.95
CA THR A 53 0.30 15.60 43.15
C THR A 53 1.75 15.33 42.73
N SER A 54 2.65 16.16 43.23
CA SER A 54 4.11 16.07 43.06
C SER A 54 4.71 14.96 43.95
N ALA A 55 5.55 14.09 43.36
CA ALA A 55 6.71 13.37 43.94
C ALA A 55 6.94 12.02 43.21
N PRO A 56 8.08 11.34 43.42
CA PRO A 56 9.47 11.66 43.08
C PRO A 56 9.96 10.80 41.89
N THR A 57 11.19 11.06 41.41
CA THR A 57 11.88 10.45 40.25
C THR A 57 11.77 8.91 40.23
N LYS A 58 10.89 8.36 39.37
CA LYS A 58 10.78 6.91 39.10
C LYS A 58 11.76 6.49 37.99
N PRO A 59 12.34 5.28 38.07
CA PRO A 59 13.15 4.73 36.98
C PRO A 59 12.32 4.62 35.71
N HIS A 60 12.92 5.06 34.62
CA HIS A 60 12.39 5.11 33.26
C HIS A 60 11.64 3.81 32.90
N PRO A 61 10.32 3.85 32.60
CA PRO A 61 9.59 2.65 32.25
C PRO A 61 10.18 2.05 30.97
N SER A 62 10.60 0.77 31.03
CA SER A 62 10.88 0.01 29.83
C SER A 62 9.59 -0.09 29.02
N PRO A 63 9.57 0.31 27.74
CA PRO A 63 8.32 0.38 26.99
C PRO A 63 7.74 -1.03 26.83
N THR A 64 6.66 -1.30 27.55
CA THR A 64 6.02 -2.63 27.64
C THR A 64 4.93 -2.82 26.57
N GLY A 65 4.85 -1.89 25.60
CA GLY A 65 3.89 -1.94 24.50
C GLY A 65 4.40 -2.70 23.27
N PRO A 66 3.50 -3.17 22.38
CA PRO A 66 3.89 -3.78 21.12
C PRO A 66 4.74 -2.81 20.29
N GLN A 67 5.81 -3.32 19.68
CA GLN A 67 6.73 -2.52 18.87
C GLN A 67 6.02 -1.99 17.62
N GLY A 68 5.91 -0.68 17.49
CA GLY A 68 5.25 -0.02 16.36
C GLY A 68 6.08 -0.07 15.07
N VAL A 69 5.45 0.34 13.96
CA VAL A 69 6.08 0.46 12.64
C VAL A 69 5.99 1.91 12.18
N SER A 70 7.11 2.49 11.76
CA SER A 70 7.16 3.86 11.22
C SER A 70 6.38 3.92 9.91
N ARG A 71 5.54 4.96 9.73
CA ARG A 71 4.73 5.15 8.52
C ARG A 71 5.52 5.66 7.31
N SER A 72 6.78 6.05 7.50
CA SER A 72 7.63 6.63 6.46
C SER A 72 8.58 5.58 5.89
N PRO A 73 8.30 5.02 4.69
CA PRO A 73 9.19 4.04 4.09
C PRO A 73 10.38 4.72 3.44
N ILE A 74 11.50 4.00 3.40
CA ILE A 74 12.53 4.28 2.39
C ILE A 74 12.12 3.62 1.09
N LYS A 75 12.39 4.26 -0.04
CA LYS A 75 12.02 3.77 -1.37
C LYS A 75 13.26 3.71 -2.24
N PHE A 76 13.48 2.60 -2.92
CA PHE A 76 14.55 2.46 -3.90
C PHE A 76 14.17 1.46 -4.98
N LYS A 77 14.86 1.53 -6.11
CA LYS A 77 14.61 0.66 -7.27
C LYS A 77 15.73 -0.37 -7.40
N VAL A 78 15.36 -1.61 -7.73
CA VAL A 78 16.29 -2.69 -8.05
C VAL A 78 15.98 -3.25 -9.43
N HIS A 79 16.99 -3.79 -10.10
CA HIS A 79 16.83 -4.30 -11.45
C HIS A 79 17.79 -5.46 -11.75
N GLY A 80 17.42 -6.28 -12.73
CA GLY A 80 18.20 -7.41 -13.21
C GLY A 80 17.87 -8.73 -12.54
N THR A 81 18.37 -9.83 -13.09
CA THR A 81 17.98 -11.19 -12.70
C THR A 81 19.02 -11.92 -11.85
N ASP A 82 20.26 -11.44 -11.84
CA ASP A 82 21.37 -12.03 -11.10
C ASP A 82 21.23 -11.79 -9.58
N LYS A 83 21.30 -12.88 -8.80
CA LYS A 83 21.14 -12.83 -7.34
C LYS A 83 22.24 -12.01 -6.67
N GLY A 84 23.49 -12.14 -7.13
CA GLY A 84 24.62 -11.40 -6.56
C GLY A 84 24.49 -9.90 -6.77
N SER A 85 24.07 -9.48 -7.97
CA SER A 85 23.77 -8.11 -8.33
C SER A 85 22.63 -7.53 -7.50
N LEU A 86 21.53 -8.27 -7.35
CA LEU A 86 20.42 -7.86 -6.49
C LEU A 86 20.87 -7.65 -5.05
N GLN A 87 21.67 -8.57 -4.49
CA GLN A 87 22.19 -8.42 -3.14
C GLN A 87 23.12 -7.21 -2.99
N ARG A 88 23.95 -6.91 -3.99
CA ARG A 88 24.80 -5.70 -3.99
C ARG A 88 23.94 -4.43 -4.04
N GLN A 89 22.95 -4.37 -4.93
CA GLN A 89 22.02 -3.24 -5.02
C GLN A 89 21.28 -3.03 -3.71
N LEU A 90 20.74 -4.09 -3.11
CA LEU A 90 20.08 -4.06 -1.81
C LEU A 90 21.00 -3.53 -0.72
N ARG A 91 22.25 -4.01 -0.63
CA ARG A 91 23.25 -3.54 0.33
C ARG A 91 23.55 -2.06 0.15
N SER A 92 23.84 -1.62 -1.07
CA SER A 92 24.14 -0.21 -1.36
C SER A 92 22.95 0.70 -1.07
N ALA A 93 21.76 0.32 -1.53
CA ALA A 93 20.53 1.09 -1.35
C ALA A 93 20.10 1.21 0.12
N THR A 94 20.58 0.35 1.01
CA THR A 94 20.24 0.38 2.44
C THR A 94 21.39 0.85 3.33
N ALA A 95 22.53 1.25 2.75
CA ALA A 95 23.76 1.58 3.48
C ALA A 95 23.58 2.69 4.52
N LYS A 96 22.79 3.72 4.20
CA LYS A 96 22.52 4.86 5.08
C LYS A 96 21.73 4.49 6.34
N TRP A 97 21.04 3.35 6.35
CA TRP A 97 20.14 2.94 7.43
C TRP A 97 20.69 1.75 8.25
N LYS A 98 22.01 1.58 8.28
CA LYS A 98 22.68 0.60 9.16
C LYS A 98 22.20 0.76 10.61
N GLY A 99 21.96 -0.36 11.29
CA GLY A 99 21.48 -0.38 12.67
C GLY A 99 19.96 -0.25 12.85
N ARG A 100 19.20 -0.05 11.75
CA ARG A 100 17.73 -0.09 11.80
C ARG A 100 17.21 -1.47 11.38
N THR A 101 16.17 -1.95 12.05
CA THR A 101 15.52 -3.23 11.73
C THR A 101 14.25 -3.01 10.91
N ALA A 102 14.17 -3.66 9.76
CA ALA A 102 12.98 -3.63 8.91
C ALA A 102 11.83 -4.39 9.59
N ALA A 103 10.64 -3.79 9.58
CA ALA A 103 9.42 -4.41 10.07
C ALA A 103 8.57 -4.97 8.92
N LEU A 104 8.48 -4.21 7.83
CA LEU A 104 7.67 -4.53 6.66
C LEU A 104 8.39 -4.10 5.40
N VAL A 105 8.43 -4.98 4.40
CA VAL A 105 8.97 -4.69 3.07
C VAL A 105 7.90 -4.97 2.02
N LEU A 106 7.54 -3.93 1.28
CA LEU A 106 6.60 -4.01 0.17
C LEU A 106 7.39 -3.91 -1.14
N THR A 107 7.30 -4.93 -1.98
CA THR A 107 8.08 -4.99 -3.22
C THR A 107 7.15 -5.01 -4.41
N PHE A 108 7.26 -4.01 -5.27
CA PHE A 108 6.42 -3.81 -6.45
C PHE A 108 7.22 -4.19 -7.69
N GLY A 109 7.03 -5.40 -8.21
CA GLY A 109 7.75 -5.89 -9.38
C GLY A 109 7.08 -5.52 -10.70
N GLY A 110 7.90 -5.21 -11.71
CA GLY A 110 7.46 -4.69 -12.99
C GLY A 110 7.06 -5.74 -14.02
N GLY A 111 6.13 -5.37 -14.90
CA GLY A 111 5.63 -6.19 -15.99
C GLY A 111 4.69 -7.32 -15.55
N GLN A 112 4.19 -8.11 -16.49
CA GLN A 112 3.14 -9.12 -16.25
C GLN A 112 3.52 -10.20 -15.22
N GLY A 113 4.82 -10.49 -15.06
CA GLY A 113 5.37 -11.41 -14.05
C GLY A 113 5.89 -10.72 -12.79
N GLY A 114 5.42 -9.50 -12.49
CA GLY A 114 5.98 -8.63 -11.47
C GLY A 114 6.02 -9.24 -10.06
N THR A 115 4.97 -9.96 -9.63
CA THR A 115 4.93 -10.62 -8.31
C THR A 115 6.00 -11.70 -8.17
N VAL A 116 6.29 -12.47 -9.25
CA VAL A 116 7.37 -13.47 -9.26
C VAL A 116 8.74 -12.80 -9.12
N TYR A 117 8.91 -11.65 -9.78
CA TYR A 117 10.14 -10.87 -9.64
C TYR A 117 10.27 -10.25 -8.25
N ALA A 118 9.18 -9.71 -7.68
CA ALA A 118 9.12 -9.21 -6.31
C ALA A 118 9.51 -10.28 -5.30
N HIS A 119 8.97 -11.49 -5.45
CA HIS A 119 9.28 -12.65 -4.61
C HIS A 119 10.77 -13.00 -4.65
N ARG A 120 11.37 -12.97 -5.85
CA ARG A 120 12.81 -13.20 -6.03
C ARG A 120 13.66 -12.17 -5.29
N VAL A 121 13.28 -10.88 -5.36
CA VAL A 121 13.94 -9.78 -4.65
C VAL A 121 13.80 -9.97 -3.14
N ASN A 122 12.59 -10.30 -2.66
CA ASN A 122 12.31 -10.55 -1.24
C ASN A 122 13.18 -11.69 -0.69
N GLY A 123 13.36 -12.77 -1.46
CA GLY A 123 14.27 -13.88 -1.11
C GLY A 123 15.77 -13.51 -1.06
N GLN A 124 16.16 -12.30 -1.48
CA GLN A 124 17.53 -11.79 -1.35
C GLN A 124 17.73 -10.84 -0.17
N LEU A 125 16.66 -10.33 0.47
CA LEU A 125 16.75 -9.31 1.52
C LEU A 125 17.64 -9.78 2.68
N SER A 126 17.29 -10.90 3.33
CA SER A 126 18.05 -11.45 4.45
C SER A 126 19.47 -11.88 4.09
N LYS A 127 19.70 -12.27 2.82
CA LYS A 127 21.03 -12.64 2.31
C LYS A 127 21.92 -11.41 2.08
N ALA A 128 21.31 -10.32 1.64
CA ALA A 128 21.99 -9.06 1.41
C ALA A 128 22.37 -8.38 2.73
N ARG A 129 21.48 -8.39 3.72
CA ARG A 129 21.65 -7.67 4.98
C ARG A 129 20.87 -8.32 6.13
N PRO A 130 21.42 -9.36 6.77
CA PRO A 130 20.73 -10.12 7.80
C PRO A 130 20.44 -9.32 9.08
N ASP A 131 21.25 -8.30 9.39
CA ASP A 131 21.07 -7.39 10.53
C ASP A 131 19.81 -6.52 10.42
N MET A 132 19.42 -6.15 9.19
CA MET A 132 18.24 -5.32 8.93
C MET A 132 17.01 -6.17 8.60
N PHE A 133 17.19 -7.18 7.75
CA PHE A 133 16.11 -8.01 7.20
C PHE A 133 16.06 -9.36 7.91
N GLY A 134 15.65 -9.33 9.17
CA GLY A 134 15.54 -10.51 10.03
C GLY A 134 14.25 -11.31 9.82
N LYS A 135 14.12 -12.43 10.55
CA LYS A 135 12.97 -13.36 10.45
C LYS A 135 11.62 -12.78 10.88
N ARG A 136 11.63 -11.68 11.65
CA ARG A 136 10.41 -11.02 12.17
C ARG A 136 9.81 -10.02 11.18
N MET A 137 10.51 -9.73 10.09
CA MET A 137 10.05 -8.84 9.02
C MET A 137 8.93 -9.54 8.24
N ALA A 138 7.86 -8.80 7.95
CA ALA A 138 6.88 -9.18 6.95
C ALA A 138 7.31 -8.71 5.55
N THR A 139 7.03 -9.51 4.53
CA THR A 139 7.26 -9.16 3.13
C THR A 139 6.00 -9.38 2.33
N ASP A 140 5.75 -8.50 1.36
CA ASP A 140 4.62 -8.64 0.44
C ASP A 140 5.04 -8.33 -1.00
N ASP A 141 4.39 -9.01 -1.94
CA ASP A 141 4.73 -9.08 -3.36
C ASP A 141 3.62 -8.41 -4.18
N PHE A 142 3.91 -7.26 -4.77
CA PHE A 142 2.97 -6.49 -5.58
C PHE A 142 3.36 -6.46 -7.05
N LEU A 143 2.35 -6.29 -7.89
CA LEU A 143 2.48 -6.09 -9.33
C LEU A 143 2.48 -4.59 -9.66
N ASP A 144 3.43 -4.15 -10.49
CA ASP A 144 3.46 -2.82 -11.10
C ASP A 144 3.53 -2.95 -12.62
N LEU A 145 2.37 -2.84 -13.28
CA LEU A 145 2.28 -2.95 -14.74
C LEU A 145 2.91 -1.77 -15.47
N SER A 146 3.13 -0.64 -14.79
CA SER A 146 3.76 0.55 -15.38
C SER A 146 5.29 0.45 -15.41
N ALA A 147 5.87 -0.44 -14.60
CA ALA A 147 7.30 -0.68 -14.56
C ALA A 147 7.75 -1.76 -15.56
N SER A 148 9.00 -1.66 -16.03
CA SER A 148 9.58 -2.65 -16.93
C SER A 148 9.82 -3.99 -16.23
N ALA A 149 9.78 -5.06 -17.01
CA ALA A 149 10.14 -6.40 -16.55
C ALA A 149 11.55 -6.41 -15.91
N ASN A 150 11.75 -7.31 -14.94
CA ASN A 150 13.00 -7.42 -14.17
C ASN A 150 13.39 -6.14 -13.43
N THR A 151 12.41 -5.32 -13.04
CA THR A 151 12.61 -4.19 -12.13
C THR A 151 11.64 -4.27 -10.97
N ALA A 152 12.02 -3.71 -9.83
CA ALA A 152 11.11 -3.57 -8.71
C ALA A 152 11.37 -2.28 -7.94
N VAL A 153 10.31 -1.69 -7.41
CA VAL A 153 10.38 -0.65 -6.39
C VAL A 153 10.20 -1.32 -5.03
N VAL A 154 11.17 -1.17 -4.15
CA VAL A 154 11.14 -1.72 -2.80
C VAL A 154 10.85 -0.59 -1.82
N ARG A 155 9.87 -0.81 -0.93
CA ARG A 155 9.53 0.08 0.17
C ARG A 155 9.83 -0.61 1.49
N VAL A 156 10.75 -0.07 2.27
CA VAL A 156 11.12 -0.64 3.57
C VAL A 156 10.62 0.26 4.69
N TYR A 157 9.76 -0.29 5.53
CA TYR A 157 9.25 0.32 6.75
C TYR A 157 10.02 -0.27 7.93
N PHE A 158 10.51 0.60 8.81
CA PHE A 158 11.29 0.20 9.98
C PHE A 158 10.42 0.17 11.22
N TYR A 159 10.81 -0.65 12.19
CA TYR A 159 10.24 -0.55 13.52
C TYR A 159 10.47 0.86 14.10
N THR A 160 9.52 1.34 14.90
CA THR A 160 9.74 2.52 15.73
C THR A 160 10.69 2.17 16.86
N GLN A 161 11.50 3.13 17.28
CA GLN A 161 12.16 3.00 18.58
C GLN A 161 11.05 2.98 19.64
N PRO A 162 11.13 2.08 20.63
CA PRO A 162 10.20 2.11 21.75
C PRO A 162 10.29 3.50 22.40
N ALA A 163 9.13 4.14 22.64
CA ALA A 163 9.08 5.50 23.16
C ALA A 163 9.93 5.60 24.44
N GLN A 164 10.93 6.48 24.43
CA GLN A 164 11.72 6.78 25.62
C GLN A 164 10.89 7.68 26.54
#